data_AF-A0A7W0RWY7-F1
#
_entry.id   AF-A0A7W0RWY7-F1
#
_cell.length_a   1.000
_cell.length_b   1.000
_cell.length_c   1.000
_cell.angle_alpha   90.00
_cell.angle_beta   90.00
_cell.angle_gamma   90.00
#
_symmetry.space_group_name_H-M   'P 1'
#
loop_
_entity.id
_entity.type
_entity.pdbx_description
1 polymer ?
#
loop_
_entity_poly.entity_id
_entity_poly.type
_entity_poly.pdbx_seq_one_letter_code
_entity_poly.pdbx_strand_id
1 'polypeptide(L)'
;MPNVSPRRPLHPCALTAAVLLAGVLLCTPGPAGADIDARIAGKQSRAQTLRAAVAAETRRIRTTERGLAVAQSRLDAIKADVARRRARLQAIEDDLVKARDRLTRLENRLRRAMNALRTNLIASHRNPRPDLVSVVVSARGFSDLLELAEFARRIARQNAKTVAGARASREQVTRQANTLVRLQARSRKLTAAVERKREGAQALATALLGERASRLAGMASREAELRAVRG
;
A
#
# COMPACT_ATOMS: atom_id res chain seq x y z
N MET A 1 22.55 -28.25 33.63
CA MET A 1 21.17 -28.11 34.15
C MET A 1 20.42 -27.22 33.18
N PRO A 2 19.38 -27.74 32.50
CA PRO A 2 18.03 -27.78 33.10
C PRO A 2 17.36 -29.15 33.06
N ASN A 3 16.50 -29.35 34.05
CA ASN A 3 15.71 -30.52 34.33
C ASN A 3 14.40 -30.44 33.52
N VAL A 4 14.09 -31.48 32.74
CA VAL A 4 12.83 -31.62 32.01
C VAL A 4 11.96 -32.63 32.77
N SER A 5 10.80 -32.20 33.24
CA SER A 5 9.72 -33.11 33.67
C SER A 5 8.75 -33.33 32.49
N PRO A 6 8.46 -34.58 32.10
CA PRO A 6 7.43 -34.88 31.10
C PRO A 6 6.06 -35.12 31.73
N ARG A 7 5.00 -34.57 31.10
CA ARG A 7 3.62 -35.03 31.29
C ARG A 7 3.25 -35.97 30.13
N ARG A 8 2.99 -37.24 30.48
CA ARG A 8 2.35 -38.31 29.70
C ARG A 8 0.86 -37.94 29.40
N PRO A 9 0.04 -38.77 28.72
CA PRO A 9 0.30 -39.96 27.89
C PRO A 9 -0.40 -39.90 26.50
N LEU A 10 0.21 -40.48 25.47
CA LEU A 10 -0.51 -40.97 24.30
C LEU A 10 -0.31 -42.48 24.20
N HIS A 11 -1.42 -43.18 24.38
CA HIS A 11 -1.56 -44.63 24.29
C HIS A 11 -1.68 -45.08 22.82
N PRO A 12 -1.56 -46.40 22.57
CA PRO A 12 -0.76 -46.95 21.48
C PRO A 12 -1.62 -47.59 20.39
N CYS A 13 -1.08 -47.72 19.19
CA CYS A 13 -1.47 -48.77 18.24
C CYS A 13 -0.44 -48.85 17.12
N ALA A 14 0.66 -49.56 17.38
CA ALA A 14 1.58 -50.03 16.36
C ALA A 14 1.50 -51.56 16.36
N LEU A 15 0.66 -52.11 15.50
CA LEU A 15 0.58 -53.52 15.18
C LEU A 15 0.26 -53.59 13.69
N THR A 16 1.21 -54.08 12.90
CA THR A 16 1.02 -55.10 11.84
C THR A 16 2.16 -55.04 10.82
N ALA A 17 3.18 -55.89 11.00
CA ALA A 17 4.05 -56.34 9.92
C ALA A 17 4.72 -57.66 10.34
N ALA A 18 4.06 -58.79 10.06
CA ALA A 18 4.67 -60.09 9.84
C ALA A 18 3.55 -61.13 9.62
N VAL A 19 3.19 -61.37 8.36
CA VAL A 19 2.41 -62.57 7.97
C VAL A 19 3.35 -63.43 7.14
N LEU A 20 3.90 -64.45 7.77
CA LEU A 20 4.44 -65.64 7.12
C LEU A 20 4.13 -66.80 8.05
N LEU A 21 3.08 -67.55 7.74
CA LEU A 21 2.89 -68.88 8.29
C LEU A 21 2.28 -69.78 7.23
N ALA A 22 3.09 -70.74 6.83
CA ALA A 22 2.75 -71.86 5.99
C ALA A 22 1.69 -72.73 6.69
N GLY A 23 0.68 -73.16 5.93
CA GLY A 23 -0.32 -74.12 6.35
C GLY A 23 -0.71 -74.98 5.15
N VAL A 24 0.00 -76.09 4.97
CA VAL A 24 -0.44 -77.22 4.15
C VAL A 24 -1.56 -77.92 4.92
N LEU A 25 -2.79 -77.99 4.40
CA LEU A 25 -3.83 -78.87 4.94
C LEU A 25 -4.83 -79.32 3.86
N LEU A 26 -4.84 -80.64 3.66
CA LEU A 26 -5.85 -81.57 3.13
C LEU A 26 -6.87 -81.12 2.04
N CYS A 27 -6.85 -81.89 0.95
CA CYS A 27 -7.85 -81.97 -0.10
C CYS A 27 -9.20 -82.42 0.47
N THR A 28 -10.20 -81.53 0.40
CA THR A 28 -11.63 -81.86 0.42
C THR A 28 -12.21 -81.30 -0.89
N PRO A 29 -13.03 -82.05 -1.67
CA PRO A 29 -13.70 -81.49 -2.83
C PRO A 29 -14.92 -80.68 -2.35
N GLY A 30 -14.65 -79.50 -1.78
CA GLY A 30 -15.61 -78.40 -1.57
C GLY A 30 -15.54 -77.40 -2.73
N PRO A 31 -16.52 -76.47 -2.89
CA PRO A 31 -16.77 -75.78 -4.15
C PRO A 31 -15.65 -74.82 -4.51
N ALA A 32 -14.70 -75.29 -5.34
CA ALA A 32 -13.58 -74.48 -5.83
C ALA A 32 -14.01 -73.22 -6.61
N GLY A 33 -15.27 -73.15 -7.07
CA GLY A 33 -15.86 -71.95 -7.67
C GLY A 33 -16.12 -70.80 -6.68
N ALA A 34 -16.56 -71.12 -5.45
CA ALA A 34 -16.98 -70.10 -4.48
C ALA A 34 -15.82 -69.22 -3.96
N ASP A 35 -14.61 -69.78 -3.87
CA ASP A 35 -13.41 -69.05 -3.43
C ASP A 35 -12.85 -68.13 -4.53
N ILE A 36 -12.93 -68.56 -5.80
CA ILE A 36 -12.54 -67.71 -6.94
C ILE A 36 -13.52 -66.55 -7.09
N ASP A 37 -14.82 -66.80 -6.98
CA ASP A 37 -15.85 -65.77 -7.02
C ASP A 37 -15.71 -64.75 -5.88
N ALA A 38 -15.39 -65.21 -4.66
CA ALA A 38 -15.10 -64.34 -3.52
C ALA A 38 -13.86 -63.45 -3.76
N ARG A 39 -12.79 -64.00 -4.35
CA ARG A 39 -11.57 -63.24 -4.69
C ARG A 39 -11.81 -62.24 -5.82
N ILE A 40 -12.62 -62.59 -6.82
CA ILE A 40 -13.01 -61.69 -7.91
C ILE A 40 -13.89 -60.56 -7.37
N ALA A 41 -14.91 -60.88 -6.56
CA ALA A 41 -15.75 -59.89 -5.89
C ALA A 41 -14.94 -58.94 -5.00
N GLY A 42 -13.96 -59.47 -4.25
CA GLY A 42 -13.03 -58.67 -3.44
C GLY A 42 -12.15 -57.75 -4.27
N LYS A 43 -11.62 -58.23 -5.42
CA LYS A 43 -10.86 -57.39 -6.36
C LYS A 43 -11.73 -56.32 -7.02
N GLN A 44 -12.97 -56.65 -7.39
CA GLN A 44 -13.93 -55.70 -7.96
C GLN A 44 -14.32 -54.61 -6.95
N SER A 45 -14.58 -54.98 -5.70
CA SER A 45 -14.84 -54.04 -4.60
C SER A 45 -13.65 -53.10 -4.36
N ARG A 46 -12.42 -53.64 -4.29
CA ARG A 46 -11.20 -52.82 -4.20
C ARG A 46 -11.04 -51.87 -5.39
N ALA A 47 -11.31 -52.34 -6.61
CA ALA A 47 -11.25 -51.51 -7.81
C ALA A 47 -12.31 -50.40 -7.80
N GLN A 48 -13.52 -50.66 -7.29
CA GLN A 48 -14.56 -49.63 -7.12
C GLN A 48 -14.15 -48.58 -6.08
N THR A 49 -13.61 -49.00 -4.92
CA THR A 49 -13.09 -48.09 -3.89
C THR A 49 -11.96 -47.21 -4.42
N LEU A 50 -11.02 -47.78 -5.18
CA LEU A 50 -9.93 -47.03 -5.80
C LEU A 50 -10.46 -46.00 -6.83
N ARG A 51 -11.42 -46.40 -7.68
CA ARG A 51 -12.06 -45.47 -8.64
C ARG A 51 -12.78 -44.33 -7.91
N ALA A 52 -13.49 -44.61 -6.82
CA ALA A 52 -14.14 -43.59 -6.00
C ALA A 52 -13.12 -42.64 -5.36
N ALA A 53 -11.99 -43.16 -4.85
CA ALA A 53 -10.89 -42.36 -4.30
C ALA A 53 -10.25 -41.45 -5.36
N VAL A 54 -9.97 -41.97 -6.56
CA VAL A 54 -9.44 -41.19 -7.69
C VAL A 54 -10.43 -40.10 -8.12
N ALA A 55 -11.73 -40.39 -8.16
CA ALA A 55 -12.75 -39.40 -8.53
C ALA A 55 -12.92 -38.31 -7.46
N ALA A 56 -12.87 -38.67 -6.17
CA ALA A 56 -12.85 -37.71 -5.07
C ALA A 56 -11.61 -36.81 -5.12
N GLU A 57 -10.45 -37.40 -5.36
CA GLU A 57 -9.19 -36.65 -5.44
C GLU A 57 -9.13 -35.74 -6.68
N THR A 58 -9.63 -36.20 -7.84
CA THR A 58 -9.77 -35.36 -9.04
C THR A 58 -10.64 -34.12 -8.77
N ARG A 59 -11.72 -34.28 -8.00
CA ARG A 59 -12.56 -33.15 -7.57
C ARG A 59 -11.84 -32.20 -6.63
N ARG A 60 -11.00 -32.71 -5.72
CA ARG A 60 -10.16 -31.89 -4.84
C ARG A 60 -9.14 -31.08 -5.66
N ILE A 61 -8.40 -31.72 -6.57
CA ILE A 61 -7.45 -31.07 -7.47
C ILE A 61 -8.11 -29.91 -8.23
N ARG A 62 -9.25 -30.16 -8.90
CA ARG A 62 -9.99 -29.11 -9.64
C ARG A 62 -10.45 -27.96 -8.76
N THR A 63 -10.76 -28.22 -7.50
CA THR A 63 -11.19 -27.17 -6.55
C THR A 63 -10.00 -26.33 -6.12
N THR A 64 -8.86 -26.95 -5.83
CA THR A 64 -7.61 -26.26 -5.50
C THR A 64 -7.05 -25.49 -6.71
N GLU A 65 -7.15 -26.00 -7.93
CA GLU A 65 -6.78 -25.29 -9.16
C GLU A 65 -7.61 -24.02 -9.37
N ARG A 66 -8.92 -24.10 -9.20
CA ARG A 66 -9.79 -22.91 -9.21
C ARG A 66 -9.40 -21.93 -8.11
N GLY A 67 -9.10 -22.41 -6.91
CA GLY A 67 -8.61 -21.59 -5.80
C GLY A 67 -7.31 -20.85 -6.13
N LEU A 68 -6.33 -21.54 -6.73
CA LEU A 68 -5.07 -20.94 -7.18
C LEU A 68 -5.30 -19.90 -8.28
N ALA A 69 -6.18 -20.16 -9.25
CA ALA A 69 -6.50 -19.21 -10.32
C ALA A 69 -7.14 -17.93 -9.75
N VAL A 70 -8.07 -18.06 -8.80
CA VAL A 70 -8.67 -16.92 -8.09
C VAL A 70 -7.62 -16.13 -7.32
N ALA A 71 -6.73 -16.81 -6.58
CA ALA A 71 -5.67 -16.16 -5.82
C ALA A 71 -4.64 -15.46 -6.74
N GLN A 72 -4.29 -16.05 -7.88
CA GLN A 72 -3.44 -15.43 -8.90
C GLN A 72 -4.09 -14.16 -9.47
N SER A 73 -5.36 -14.23 -9.86
CA SER A 73 -6.12 -13.05 -10.33
C SER A 73 -6.17 -11.94 -9.27
N ARG A 74 -6.37 -12.30 -7.99
CA ARG A 74 -6.31 -11.36 -6.87
C ARG A 74 -4.93 -10.72 -6.73
N LEU A 75 -3.84 -11.49 -6.87
CA LEU A 75 -2.48 -10.96 -6.84
C LEU A 75 -2.24 -9.95 -7.97
N ASP A 76 -2.68 -10.26 -9.18
CA ASP A 76 -2.51 -9.39 -10.34
C ASP A 76 -3.33 -8.10 -10.21
N ALA A 77 -4.55 -8.19 -9.67
CA ALA A 77 -5.35 -7.02 -9.30
C ALA A 77 -4.67 -6.14 -8.24
N ILE A 78 -4.02 -6.73 -7.22
CA ILE A 78 -3.26 -6.00 -6.20
C ILE A 78 -2.04 -5.31 -6.84
N LYS A 79 -1.29 -5.99 -7.71
CA LYS A 79 -0.14 -5.41 -8.43
C LYS A 79 -0.57 -4.22 -9.29
N ALA A 80 -1.66 -4.35 -10.03
CA ALA A 80 -2.21 -3.26 -10.83
C ALA A 80 -2.61 -2.05 -9.96
N ASP A 81 -3.19 -2.30 -8.78
CA ASP A 81 -3.52 -1.23 -7.84
C ASP A 81 -2.28 -0.54 -7.26
N VAL A 82 -1.24 -1.31 -6.92
CA VAL A 82 0.05 -0.76 -6.49
C VAL A 82 0.66 0.12 -7.59
N ALA A 83 0.62 -0.31 -8.85
CA ALA A 83 1.11 0.49 -9.98
C ALA A 83 0.36 1.82 -10.11
N ARG A 84 -0.99 1.81 -10.08
CA ARG A 84 -1.80 3.04 -10.10
C ARG A 84 -1.48 3.97 -8.94
N ARG A 85 -1.27 3.44 -7.74
CA ARG A 85 -0.91 4.23 -6.55
C ARG A 85 0.48 4.83 -6.66
N ARG A 86 1.45 4.12 -7.22
CA ARG A 86 2.80 4.66 -7.50
C ARG A 86 2.74 5.81 -8.50
N ALA A 87 1.99 5.67 -9.60
CA ALA A 87 1.79 6.78 -10.54
C ALA A 87 1.16 8.01 -9.86
N ARG A 88 0.18 7.79 -8.97
CA ARG A 88 -0.42 8.87 -8.18
C ARG A 88 0.55 9.49 -7.16
N LEU A 89 1.46 8.71 -6.60
CA LEU A 89 2.51 9.21 -5.71
C LEU A 89 3.48 10.10 -6.47
N GLN A 90 3.94 9.66 -7.64
CA GLN A 90 4.81 10.45 -8.52
C GLN A 90 4.18 11.78 -8.90
N ALA A 91 2.89 11.78 -9.29
CA ALA A 91 2.17 13.03 -9.57
C ALA A 91 2.11 13.98 -8.35
N ILE A 92 1.94 13.45 -7.13
CA ILE A 92 1.96 14.25 -5.90
C ILE A 92 3.36 14.78 -5.61
N GLU A 93 4.42 14.02 -5.90
CA GLU A 93 5.80 14.46 -5.75
C GLU A 93 6.14 15.60 -6.72
N ASP A 94 5.68 15.53 -7.97
CA ASP A 94 5.78 16.63 -8.93
C ASP A 94 5.03 17.88 -8.44
N ASP A 95 3.82 17.70 -7.91
CA ASP A 95 3.04 18.79 -7.32
C ASP A 95 3.74 19.40 -6.09
N LEU A 96 4.45 18.59 -5.29
CA LEU A 96 5.25 19.06 -4.15
C LEU A 96 6.41 19.93 -4.62
N VAL A 97 7.12 19.54 -5.68
CA VAL A 97 8.21 20.34 -6.25
C VAL A 97 7.67 21.68 -6.75
N LYS A 98 6.63 21.66 -7.58
CA LYS A 98 5.97 22.89 -8.07
C LYS A 98 5.48 23.78 -6.94
N ALA A 99 4.94 23.17 -5.88
CA ALA A 99 4.45 23.88 -4.72
C ALA A 99 5.58 24.56 -3.91
N ARG A 100 6.73 23.91 -3.76
CA ARG A 100 7.93 24.46 -3.13
C ARG A 100 8.48 25.63 -3.93
N ASP A 101 8.62 25.48 -5.25
CA ASP A 101 9.10 26.55 -6.11
C ASP A 101 8.20 27.79 -6.04
N ARG A 102 6.88 27.57 -6.04
CA ARG A 102 5.91 28.65 -5.88
C ARG A 102 6.05 29.31 -4.51
N LEU A 103 6.25 28.54 -3.44
CA LEU A 103 6.46 29.08 -2.09
C LEU A 103 7.70 29.98 -2.06
N THR A 104 8.84 29.52 -2.58
CA THR A 104 10.08 30.31 -2.64
C THR A 104 9.90 31.61 -3.44
N ARG A 105 9.19 31.56 -4.58
CA ARG A 105 8.84 32.77 -5.36
C ARG A 105 7.98 33.75 -4.55
N LEU A 106 6.99 33.25 -3.81
CA LEU A 106 6.12 34.06 -2.96
C LEU A 106 6.87 34.66 -1.77
N GLU A 107 7.75 33.92 -1.14
CA GLU A 107 8.61 34.41 -0.05
C GLU A 107 9.58 35.50 -0.54
N ASN A 108 10.15 35.34 -1.73
CA ASN A 108 10.97 36.37 -2.37
C ASN A 108 10.16 37.64 -2.64
N ARG A 109 8.93 37.50 -3.15
CA ARG A 109 8.02 38.63 -3.36
C ARG A 109 7.66 39.31 -2.04
N LEU A 110 7.38 38.54 -0.99
CA LEU A 110 7.10 39.06 0.33
C LEU A 110 8.29 39.85 0.89
N ARG A 111 9.53 39.30 0.78
CA ARG A 111 10.75 40.01 1.19
C ARG A 111 10.89 41.36 0.48
N ARG A 112 10.68 41.41 -0.83
CA ARG A 112 10.68 42.67 -1.59
C ARG A 112 9.60 43.65 -1.11
N ALA A 113 8.39 43.17 -0.85
CA ALA A 113 7.30 44.00 -0.34
C ALA A 113 7.59 44.54 1.07
N MET A 114 8.20 43.74 1.95
CA MET A 114 8.63 44.16 3.29
C MET A 114 9.74 45.21 3.22
N ASN A 115 10.71 45.05 2.30
CA ASN A 115 11.77 46.04 2.10
C ASN A 115 11.21 47.37 1.60
N ALA A 116 10.30 47.36 0.62
CA ALA A 116 9.62 48.56 0.15
C ALA A 116 8.85 49.25 1.28
N LEU A 117 8.16 48.47 2.13
CA LEU A 117 7.46 48.99 3.29
C LEU A 117 8.43 49.64 4.30
N ARG A 118 9.57 48.99 4.58
CA ARG A 118 10.61 49.53 5.47
C ARG A 118 11.19 50.83 4.93
N THR A 119 11.52 50.90 3.64
CA THR A 119 12.03 52.12 3.00
C THR A 119 11.02 53.26 3.10
N ASN A 120 9.74 52.99 2.86
CA ASN A 120 8.67 53.99 3.00
C ASN A 120 8.53 54.49 4.45
N LEU A 121 8.63 53.61 5.44
CA LEU A 121 8.59 53.99 6.86
C LEU A 121 9.78 54.89 7.25
N ILE A 122 10.99 54.54 6.82
CA ILE A 122 12.19 55.34 7.08
C ILE A 122 12.09 56.71 6.39
N ALA A 123 11.67 56.74 5.12
CA ALA A 123 11.50 57.99 4.37
C ALA A 123 10.45 58.90 5.03
N SER A 124 9.32 58.33 5.47
CA SER A 124 8.27 59.07 6.19
C SER A 124 8.74 59.60 7.55
N HIS A 125 9.69 58.93 8.20
CA HIS A 125 10.23 59.36 9.49
C HIS A 125 11.31 60.44 9.35
N ARG A 126 12.16 60.32 8.32
CA ARG A 126 13.24 61.29 8.04
C ARG A 126 12.73 62.61 7.46
N ASN A 127 11.63 62.56 6.71
CA ASN A 127 10.94 63.74 6.19
C ASN A 127 9.55 63.81 6.83
N PRO A 128 9.45 64.14 8.13
CA PRO A 128 8.15 64.39 8.73
C PRO A 128 7.46 65.47 7.91
N ARG A 129 6.20 65.24 7.55
CA ARG A 129 5.43 66.23 6.79
C ARG A 129 5.45 67.54 7.58
N PRO A 130 5.73 68.68 6.94
CA PRO A 130 5.64 69.96 7.63
C PRO A 130 4.23 70.08 8.22
N ASP A 131 4.15 70.54 9.46
CA ASP A 131 2.89 70.65 10.18
C ASP A 131 1.91 71.47 9.33
N LEU A 132 0.73 70.91 9.05
CA LEU A 132 -0.23 71.54 8.15
C LEU A 132 -0.65 72.91 8.67
N VAL A 133 -0.63 73.11 10.00
CA VAL A 133 -0.87 74.40 10.64
C VAL A 133 0.28 75.39 10.34
N SER A 134 1.52 74.91 10.35
CA SER A 134 2.73 75.68 9.97
C SER A 134 2.77 76.04 8.48
N VAL A 135 2.29 75.16 7.59
CA VAL A 135 2.28 75.40 6.14
C VAL A 135 1.15 76.33 5.71
N VAL A 136 -0.01 76.29 6.36
CA VAL A 136 -1.10 77.25 6.11
C VAL A 136 -0.68 78.69 6.42
N VAL A 137 0.21 78.89 7.41
CA VAL A 137 0.77 80.20 7.77
C VAL A 137 1.88 80.67 6.79
N SER A 138 2.52 79.75 6.06
CA SER A 138 3.69 80.03 5.21
C SER A 138 3.43 79.96 3.70
N ALA A 139 2.26 79.45 3.27
CA ALA A 139 1.90 79.30 1.86
C ALA A 139 1.60 80.66 1.22
N ARG A 140 2.11 80.90 0.00
CA ARG A 140 1.96 82.19 -0.70
C ARG A 140 0.62 82.33 -1.45
N GLY A 141 -0.28 81.35 -1.33
CA GLY A 141 -1.62 81.37 -1.93
C GLY A 141 -2.36 80.02 -1.89
N PHE A 142 -3.64 80.01 -2.29
CA PHE A 142 -4.50 78.81 -2.31
C PHE A 142 -4.01 77.69 -3.24
N SER A 143 -3.28 78.03 -4.31
CA SER A 143 -2.71 77.06 -5.26
C SER A 143 -1.68 76.14 -4.59
N ASP A 144 -0.80 76.69 -3.75
CA ASP A 144 0.23 75.94 -3.03
C ASP A 144 -0.38 74.92 -2.04
N LEU A 145 -1.51 75.28 -1.41
CA LEU A 145 -2.23 74.40 -0.49
C LEU A 145 -2.89 73.22 -1.22
N LEU A 146 -3.42 73.46 -2.42
CA LEU A 146 -4.04 72.42 -3.24
C LEU A 146 -3.00 71.42 -3.76
N GLU A 147 -1.83 71.90 -4.21
CA GLU A 147 -0.73 71.05 -4.65
C GLU A 147 -0.17 70.17 -3.52
N LEU A 148 -0.02 70.75 -2.34
CA LEU A 148 0.43 70.02 -1.15
C LEU A 148 -0.59 68.96 -0.71
N ALA A 149 -1.88 69.28 -0.74
CA ALA A 149 -2.95 68.33 -0.43
C ALA A 149 -2.97 67.16 -1.42
N GLU A 150 -2.84 67.42 -2.73
CA GLU A 150 -2.77 66.36 -3.74
C GLU A 150 -1.49 65.52 -3.61
N PHE A 151 -0.35 66.12 -3.30
CA PHE A 151 0.89 65.38 -3.01
C PHE A 151 0.75 64.48 -1.77
N ALA A 152 0.22 65.03 -0.67
CA ALA A 152 -0.05 64.30 0.56
C ALA A 152 -1.00 63.11 0.34
N ARG A 153 -2.04 63.31 -0.48
CA ARG A 153 -3.02 62.29 -0.86
C ARG A 153 -2.41 61.21 -1.77
N ARG A 154 -1.53 61.58 -2.72
CA ARG A 154 -0.77 60.62 -3.54
C ARG A 154 0.13 59.73 -2.70
N ILE A 155 0.90 60.29 -1.76
CA ILE A 155 1.76 59.52 -0.84
C ILE A 155 0.92 58.59 0.03
N ALA A 156 -0.19 59.07 0.61
CA ALA A 156 -1.06 58.25 1.45
C ALA A 156 -1.62 57.03 0.68
N ARG A 157 -2.08 57.25 -0.56
CA ARG A 157 -2.54 56.18 -1.47
C ARG A 157 -1.42 55.18 -1.79
N GLN A 158 -0.20 55.65 -2.05
CA GLN A 158 0.95 54.79 -2.34
C GLN A 158 1.38 53.96 -1.12
N ASN A 159 1.38 54.54 0.08
CA ASN A 159 1.67 53.83 1.33
C ASN A 159 0.62 52.75 1.61
N ALA A 160 -0.67 53.08 1.44
CA ALA A 160 -1.76 52.12 1.59
C ALA A 160 -1.62 50.94 0.60
N LYS A 161 -1.29 51.21 -0.68
CA LYS A 161 -1.00 50.16 -1.67
C LYS A 161 0.17 49.27 -1.26
N THR A 162 1.24 49.85 -0.69
CA THR A 162 2.42 49.09 -0.24
C THR A 162 2.06 48.14 0.90
N VAL A 163 1.32 48.61 1.91
CA VAL A 163 0.85 47.78 3.04
C VAL A 163 -0.11 46.68 2.57
N ALA A 164 -1.05 47.02 1.68
CA ALA A 164 -1.99 46.05 1.13
C ALA A 164 -1.26 44.95 0.32
N GLY A 165 -0.30 45.32 -0.52
CA GLY A 165 0.52 44.37 -1.28
C GLY A 165 1.36 43.45 -0.38
N ALA A 166 1.92 44.00 0.70
CA ALA A 166 2.62 43.25 1.74
C ALA A 166 1.71 42.21 2.43
N ARG A 167 0.50 42.61 2.85
CA ARG A 167 -0.49 41.72 3.48
C ARG A 167 -0.92 40.61 2.52
N ALA A 168 -1.26 40.95 1.28
CA ALA A 168 -1.63 39.98 0.26
C ALA A 168 -0.50 38.96 -0.01
N SER A 169 0.76 39.43 -0.03
CA SER A 169 1.92 38.54 -0.21
C SER A 169 2.08 37.56 0.96
N ARG A 170 1.89 38.00 2.21
CA ARG A 170 1.90 37.12 3.39
C ARG A 170 0.81 36.06 3.29
N GLU A 171 -0.40 36.46 2.97
CA GLU A 171 -1.55 35.55 2.85
C GLU A 171 -1.33 34.50 1.76
N GLN A 172 -0.73 34.89 0.62
CA GLN A 172 -0.35 33.95 -0.44
C GLN A 172 0.69 32.92 0.03
N VAL A 173 1.72 33.35 0.77
CA VAL A 173 2.72 32.45 1.38
C VAL A 173 2.05 31.46 2.34
N THR A 174 1.18 31.94 3.24
CA THR A 174 0.45 31.08 4.19
C THR A 174 -0.42 30.04 3.49
N ARG A 175 -1.22 30.45 2.48
CA ARG A 175 -2.03 29.51 1.69
C ARG A 175 -1.19 28.46 0.98
N GLN A 176 -0.05 28.86 0.44
CA GLN A 176 0.86 27.96 -0.26
C GLN A 176 1.54 26.98 0.69
N ALA A 177 1.99 27.44 1.86
CA ALA A 177 2.55 26.59 2.91
C ALA A 177 1.53 25.54 3.40
N ASN A 178 0.28 25.94 3.63
CA ASN A 178 -0.80 25.01 4.00
C ASN A 178 -1.06 23.96 2.90
N THR A 179 -0.96 24.37 1.64
CA THR A 179 -1.08 23.44 0.50
C THR A 179 0.06 22.43 0.49
N LEU A 180 1.29 22.87 0.75
CA LEU A 180 2.47 22.01 0.85
C LEU A 180 2.30 20.97 1.97
N VAL A 181 1.86 21.38 3.15
CA VAL A 181 1.59 20.46 4.29
C VAL A 181 0.56 19.39 3.91
N ARG A 182 -0.53 19.77 3.25
CA ARG A 182 -1.56 18.80 2.81
C ARG A 182 -1.01 17.81 1.78
N LEU A 183 -0.22 18.27 0.80
CA LEU A 183 0.41 17.40 -0.19
C LEU A 183 1.40 16.42 0.46
N GLN A 184 2.21 16.89 1.42
CA GLN A 184 3.15 16.04 2.17
C GLN A 184 2.41 14.96 2.97
N ALA A 185 1.34 15.33 3.68
CA ALA A 185 0.52 14.37 4.42
C ALA A 185 -0.10 13.31 3.48
N ARG A 186 -0.59 13.74 2.31
CA ARG A 186 -1.17 12.85 1.31
C ARG A 186 -0.13 11.90 0.71
N SER A 187 1.08 12.39 0.41
CA SER A 187 2.21 11.57 -0.04
C SER A 187 2.54 10.49 1.00
N ARG A 188 2.79 10.87 2.26
CA ARG A 188 3.08 9.92 3.36
C ARG A 188 2.00 8.84 3.50
N LYS A 189 0.72 9.23 3.45
CA LYS A 189 -0.40 8.28 3.52
C LYS A 189 -0.42 7.32 2.34
N LEU A 190 -0.13 7.80 1.14
CA LEU A 190 -0.11 6.99 -0.07
C LEU A 190 1.07 6.02 -0.08
N THR A 191 2.27 6.48 0.30
CA THR A 191 3.46 5.64 0.47
C THR A 191 3.20 4.51 1.46
N ALA A 192 2.68 4.82 2.66
CA ALA A 192 2.34 3.79 3.64
C ALA A 192 1.28 2.79 3.13
N ALA A 193 0.32 3.26 2.31
CA ALA A 193 -0.67 2.37 1.70
C ALA A 193 -0.07 1.48 0.60
N VAL A 194 0.92 1.97 -0.14
CA VAL A 194 1.66 1.19 -1.16
C VAL A 194 2.48 0.10 -0.49
N GLU A 195 3.23 0.43 0.56
CA GLU A 195 4.06 -0.56 1.27
C GLU A 195 3.21 -1.68 1.87
N ARG A 196 2.14 -1.36 2.62
CA ARG A 196 1.23 -2.39 3.15
C ARG A 196 0.64 -3.30 2.06
N LYS A 197 0.31 -2.74 0.90
CA LYS A 197 -0.21 -3.55 -0.23
C LYS A 197 0.88 -4.42 -0.84
N ARG A 198 2.11 -3.92 -0.92
CA ARG A 198 3.26 -4.67 -1.42
C ARG A 198 3.60 -5.84 -0.51
N GLU A 199 3.64 -5.63 0.80
CA GLU A 199 3.83 -6.68 1.81
C GLU A 199 2.76 -7.77 1.68
N GLY A 200 1.48 -7.38 1.61
CA GLY A 200 0.38 -8.31 1.41
C GLY A 200 0.46 -9.08 0.07
N ALA A 201 0.90 -8.42 -1.00
CA ALA A 201 1.12 -9.07 -2.30
C ALA A 201 2.28 -10.08 -2.25
N GLN A 202 3.37 -9.75 -1.55
CA GLN A 202 4.51 -10.65 -1.36
C GLN A 202 4.12 -11.88 -0.54
N ALA A 203 3.39 -11.68 0.57
CA ALA A 203 2.87 -12.78 1.38
C ALA A 203 1.93 -13.71 0.58
N LEU A 204 1.07 -13.13 -0.27
CA LEU A 204 0.22 -13.93 -1.16
C LEU A 204 1.03 -14.68 -2.22
N ALA A 205 2.04 -14.04 -2.81
CA ALA A 205 2.91 -14.68 -3.79
C ALA A 205 3.71 -15.85 -3.19
N THR A 206 4.26 -15.70 -1.99
CA THR A 206 4.98 -16.78 -1.29
C THR A 206 4.05 -17.92 -0.93
N ALA A 207 2.83 -17.63 -0.44
CA ALA A 207 1.82 -18.65 -0.18
C ALA A 207 1.44 -19.43 -1.45
N LEU A 208 1.29 -18.75 -2.60
CA LEU A 208 1.00 -19.41 -3.87
C LEU A 208 2.15 -20.29 -4.36
N LEU A 209 3.41 -19.87 -4.17
CA LEU A 209 4.57 -20.69 -4.49
C LEU A 209 4.64 -21.94 -3.60
N GLY A 210 4.36 -21.79 -2.30
CA GLY A 210 4.31 -22.90 -1.35
C GLY A 210 3.24 -23.93 -1.71
N GLU A 211 2.03 -23.47 -2.05
CA GLU A 211 0.93 -24.35 -2.47
C GLU A 211 1.21 -25.08 -3.79
N ARG A 212 1.93 -24.45 -4.73
CA ARG A 212 2.37 -25.12 -5.97
C ARG A 212 3.43 -26.19 -5.67
N ALA A 213 4.38 -25.90 -4.79
CA ALA A 213 5.44 -26.85 -4.42
C ALA A 213 4.86 -28.07 -3.68
N SER A 214 3.94 -27.87 -2.73
CA SER A 214 3.28 -28.97 -2.00
C SER A 214 2.48 -29.87 -2.95
N ARG A 215 1.83 -29.29 -3.97
CA ARG A 215 1.12 -30.04 -5.01
C ARG A 215 2.07 -30.92 -5.83
N LEU A 216 3.18 -30.35 -6.31
CA LEU A 216 4.16 -31.10 -7.10
C LEU A 216 4.73 -32.27 -6.30
N ALA A 217 5.05 -32.05 -5.02
CA ALA A 217 5.50 -33.10 -4.11
C ALA A 217 4.43 -34.19 -3.91
N GLY A 218 3.16 -33.79 -3.70
CA GLY A 218 2.05 -34.72 -3.57
C GLY A 218 1.82 -35.59 -4.82
N MET A 219 2.00 -35.02 -6.02
CA MET A 219 1.93 -35.78 -7.27
C MET A 219 3.08 -36.80 -7.38
N ALA A 220 4.31 -36.38 -7.08
CA ALA A 220 5.48 -37.26 -7.12
C ALA A 220 5.36 -38.47 -6.18
N SER A 221 4.89 -38.25 -4.94
CA SER A 221 4.67 -39.33 -3.97
C SER A 221 3.62 -40.34 -4.45
N ARG A 222 2.55 -39.86 -5.10
CA ARG A 222 1.48 -40.72 -5.64
C ARG A 222 1.94 -41.54 -6.84
N GLU A 223 2.76 -40.97 -7.70
CA GLU A 223 3.37 -41.73 -8.79
C GLU A 223 4.28 -42.84 -8.26
N ALA A 224 5.04 -42.59 -7.19
CA ALA A 224 5.86 -43.61 -6.54
C ALA A 224 5.00 -44.74 -5.95
N GLU A 225 3.90 -44.42 -5.29
CA GLU A 225 2.96 -45.40 -4.73
C GLU A 225 2.28 -46.24 -5.82
N LEU A 226 1.86 -45.63 -6.93
CA LEU A 226 1.30 -46.36 -8.08
C LEU A 226 2.31 -47.29 -8.75
N ARG A 227 3.60 -46.93 -8.78
CA ARG A 227 4.67 -47.82 -9.27
C ARG A 227 4.89 -49.00 -8.31
N ALA A 228 4.88 -48.75 -7.00
CA ALA A 228 5.05 -49.79 -5.98
C ALA A 228 3.92 -50.83 -5.95
N VAL A 229 2.70 -50.48 -6.38
CA VAL A 229 1.56 -51.42 -6.46
C VAL A 229 1.55 -52.21 -7.78
N ARG A 230 2.27 -51.74 -8.81
CA ARG A 230 2.32 -52.38 -10.14
C ARG A 230 3.55 -53.26 -10.37
N GLY A 231 4.62 -53.07 -9.60
CA GLY A 231 5.80 -53.94 -9.57
C GLY A 231 5.67 -54.99 -8.47
#